data_AF-A0A1F3SLP1-F1
#
_entry.id   AF-A0A1F3SLP1-F1
#
_cell.length_a   1.000
_cell.length_b   1.000
_cell.length_c   1.000
_cell.angle_alpha   90.00
_cell.angle_beta   90.00
_cell.angle_gamma   90.00
#
_symmetry.space_group_name_H-M   'P 1'
#
loop_
_entity.id
_entity.type
_entity.pdbx_description
1 polymer ?
#
loop_
_entity_poly.entity_id
_entity_poly.type
_entity_poly.pdbx_seq_one_letter_code
_entity_poly.pdbx_strand_id
1 'polypeptide(L)'
;MKANHKDPQIHPMIELRTYKVKNSALDFYCPLCRMERQVSCRVGLSPLNYVQITMVSFVLVTLTFSRMEAIALVWPFLVWASFEIARRLLFKRDVPCPHCGFDATWYKRDVKMARKLVAEFWEKKKSPSPPTKISHPNK
;
A
#
# COMPACT_ATOMS: atom_id res chain seq x y z
N MET A 1 31.14 20.72 23.63
CA MET A 1 29.91 21.21 22.96
C MET A 1 28.90 20.08 22.92
N LYS A 2 27.93 20.05 23.85
CA LYS A 2 26.92 18.99 23.91
C LYS A 2 25.79 19.37 22.95
N ALA A 3 25.62 18.61 21.88
CA ALA A 3 24.51 18.78 20.94
C ALA A 3 23.20 18.55 21.69
N ASN A 4 22.37 19.59 21.76
CA ASN A 4 21.03 19.57 22.32
C ASN A 4 20.13 18.76 21.36
N HIS A 5 20.07 17.45 21.56
CA HIS A 5 19.13 16.57 20.85
C HIS A 5 17.74 16.85 21.42
N LYS A 6 17.00 17.78 20.79
CA LYS A 6 15.57 17.92 21.07
C LYS A 6 14.89 16.62 20.67
N ASP A 7 14.54 15.81 21.67
CA ASP A 7 13.68 14.65 21.47
C ASP A 7 12.38 15.12 20.80
N PRO A 8 11.95 14.51 19.68
CA PRO A 8 10.69 14.85 19.06
C PRO A 8 9.55 14.51 20.03
N GLN A 9 8.79 15.53 20.44
CA GLN A 9 7.61 15.44 21.29
C GLN A 9 6.66 14.33 20.81
N ILE A 10 6.63 13.22 21.54
CA ILE A 10 5.73 12.09 21.27
C ILE A 10 4.34 12.50 21.76
N HIS A 11 3.55 13.15 20.90
CA HIS A 11 2.13 13.35 21.18
C HIS A 11 1.44 11.97 21.27
N PRO A 12 0.75 11.65 22.38
CA PRO A 12 0.13 10.35 22.57
C PRO A 12 -1.12 10.26 21.69
N MET A 13 -0.95 9.82 20.44
CA MET A 13 -2.05 9.47 19.54
C MET A 13 -2.38 7.99 19.68
N ILE A 14 -3.07 7.65 20.77
CA ILE A 14 -3.41 6.27 21.17
C ILE A 14 -4.83 5.88 20.72
N GLU A 15 -5.61 6.76 20.09
CA GLU A 15 -7.04 6.50 19.84
C GLU A 15 -7.40 5.67 18.58
N LEU A 16 -6.43 5.33 17.72
CA LEU A 16 -6.70 4.39 16.63
C LEU A 16 -6.47 2.97 17.13
N ARG A 17 -7.53 2.29 17.55
CA ARG A 17 -7.54 0.84 17.82
C ARG A 17 -6.93 0.13 16.62
N THR A 18 -5.76 -0.49 16.78
CA THR A 18 -5.16 -1.33 15.75
C THR A 18 -6.12 -2.50 15.53
N TYR A 19 -6.81 -2.50 14.39
CA TYR A 19 -7.63 -3.66 14.04
C TYR A 19 -6.68 -4.77 13.60
N LYS A 20 -6.79 -5.92 14.26
CA LYS A 20 -6.04 -7.11 13.85
C LYS A 20 -6.60 -7.60 12.52
N VAL A 21 -5.80 -7.55 11.46
CA VAL A 21 -6.13 -8.10 10.16
C VAL A 21 -6.13 -9.62 10.29
N LYS A 22 -7.24 -10.27 9.90
CA LYS A 22 -7.44 -11.71 10.07
C LYS A 22 -6.34 -12.56 9.41
N ASN A 23 -5.82 -12.13 8.26
CA ASN A 23 -4.78 -12.81 7.49
C ASN A 23 -3.71 -11.80 7.06
N SER A 24 -2.81 -11.45 7.97
CA SER A 24 -1.68 -10.59 7.62
C SER A 24 -0.64 -11.36 6.79
N ALA A 25 -0.16 -10.72 5.72
CA ALA A 25 0.90 -11.24 4.88
C ALA A 25 2.28 -11.04 5.53
N LEU A 26 2.45 -9.94 6.25
CA LEU A 26 3.69 -9.54 6.91
C LEU A 26 3.36 -8.69 8.13
N ASP A 27 3.93 -9.07 9.27
CA ASP A 27 3.84 -8.31 10.53
C ASP A 27 5.20 -7.68 10.84
N PHE A 28 5.23 -6.38 11.13
CA PHE A 28 6.46 -5.67 11.50
C PHE A 28 6.17 -4.45 12.38
N TYR A 29 7.20 -3.92 13.04
CA TYR A 29 7.10 -2.72 13.86
C TYR A 29 7.58 -1.48 13.11
N CYS A 30 6.88 -0.35 13.27
CA CYS A 30 7.36 0.92 12.73
C CYS A 30 8.58 1.40 13.53
N PRO A 31 9.72 1.75 12.89
CA PRO A 31 10.91 2.20 13.63
C PRO A 31 10.73 3.56 14.31
N LEU A 32 9.78 4.39 13.84
CA LEU A 32 9.55 5.74 14.38
C LEU A 32 8.58 5.72 15.56
N CYS A 33 7.39 5.13 15.41
CA CYS A 33 6.36 5.11 16.46
C CYS A 33 6.28 3.79 17.25
N ARG A 34 7.05 2.77 16.87
CA ARG A 34 7.06 1.41 17.48
C ARG A 34 5.70 0.70 17.51
N MET A 35 4.70 1.20 16.79
CA MET A 35 3.42 0.53 16.64
C MET A 35 3.56 -0.71 15.78
N GLU A 36 2.83 -1.76 16.16
CA GLU A 36 2.68 -2.97 15.35
C GLU A 36 1.99 -2.65 14.04
N ARG A 37 2.38 -3.34 12.98
CA ARG A 37 1.79 -3.19 11.66
C ARG A 37 1.62 -4.53 11.00
N GLN A 38 0.48 -4.66 10.35
CA GLN A 38 0.11 -5.81 9.56
C GLN A 38 -0.15 -5.34 8.13
N VAL A 39 0.59 -5.89 7.18
CA VAL A 39 0.34 -5.68 5.74
C VAL A 39 -0.49 -6.86 5.26
N SER A 40 -1.64 -6.61 4.64
CA SER A 40 -2.53 -7.65 4.11
C SER A 40 -2.04 -8.17 2.74
N CYS A 41 -1.37 -7.32 1.96
CA CYS A 41 -0.92 -7.65 0.62
C CYS A 41 0.47 -8.29 0.59
N ARG A 42 0.58 -9.47 -0.03
CA ARG A 42 1.88 -10.06 -0.45
C ARG A 42 2.38 -9.42 -1.74
N VAL A 43 3.70 -9.30 -1.89
CA VAL A 43 4.30 -8.81 -3.15
C VAL A 43 4.17 -9.85 -4.28
N GLY A 44 4.24 -11.14 -3.94
CA GLY A 44 4.13 -12.23 -4.90
C GLY A 44 2.72 -12.47 -5.45
N LEU A 45 2.63 -13.08 -6.63
CA LEU A 45 1.40 -13.61 -7.19
C LEU A 45 1.09 -14.98 -6.58
N SER A 46 -0.14 -15.15 -6.11
CA SER A 46 -0.66 -16.45 -5.67
C SER A 46 -0.91 -17.36 -6.88
N PRO A 47 -0.80 -18.70 -6.76
CA PRO A 47 -1.22 -19.63 -7.81
C PRO A 47 -2.64 -19.36 -8.34
N LEU A 48 -3.57 -18.97 -7.46
CA LEU A 48 -4.92 -18.59 -7.86
C LEU A 48 -4.97 -17.36 -8.77
N ASN A 49 -4.05 -16.40 -8.56
CA ASN A 49 -3.97 -15.22 -9.41
C ASN A 49 -3.50 -15.60 -10.82
N TYR A 50 -2.60 -16.58 -10.95
CA TYR A 50 -2.19 -17.07 -12.26
C TYR A 50 -3.37 -17.70 -13.01
N VAL A 51 -4.19 -18.52 -12.34
CA VAL A 51 -5.41 -19.10 -12.92
C VAL A 51 -6.40 -18.00 -13.36
N GLN A 52 -6.55 -16.94 -12.56
CA GLN A 52 -7.40 -15.80 -12.92
C GLN A 52 -6.85 -15.05 -14.15
N ILE A 53 -5.55 -14.76 -14.20
CA ILE A 53 -4.89 -14.09 -15.32
C ILE A 53 -5.07 -14.91 -16.60
N THR A 54 -4.84 -16.23 -16.55
CA THR A 54 -4.98 -17.09 -17.73
C THR A 54 -6.43 -17.17 -18.20
N MET A 55 -7.39 -17.33 -17.27
CA MET A 55 -8.82 -17.39 -17.60
C MET A 55 -9.30 -16.08 -18.24
N VAL A 56 -8.99 -14.93 -17.64
CA VAL A 56 -9.39 -13.62 -18.17
C VAL A 56 -8.73 -13.33 -19.51
N SER A 57 -7.44 -13.65 -19.64
CA SER A 57 -6.72 -13.47 -20.91
C SER A 57 -7.31 -14.34 -22.02
N PHE A 58 -7.65 -15.60 -21.72
CA PHE A 58 -8.27 -16.50 -22.69
C PHE A 58 -9.62 -15.97 -23.18
N VAL A 59 -10.49 -15.51 -22.28
CA VAL A 59 -11.77 -14.91 -22.63
C VAL A 59 -11.60 -13.65 -23.49
N LEU A 60 -10.63 -12.78 -23.17
CA LEU A 60 -10.37 -11.58 -23.96
C LEU A 60 -9.85 -11.93 -25.36
N VAL A 61 -8.98 -12.92 -25.48
CA VAL A 61 -8.48 -13.40 -26.77
C VAL A 61 -9.63 -13.93 -27.60
N THR A 62 -10.46 -14.85 -27.08
CA THR A 62 -11.55 -15.45 -27.87
C THR A 62 -12.59 -14.43 -28.34
N LEU A 63 -12.94 -13.47 -27.48
CA LEU A 63 -13.89 -12.41 -27.83
C LEU A 63 -13.34 -11.44 -28.88
N THR A 64 -12.04 -11.12 -28.82
CA THR A 64 -11.43 -10.14 -29.73
C THR A 64 -10.82 -10.78 -30.98
N PHE A 65 -10.69 -12.11 -31.03
CA PHE A 65 -10.07 -12.86 -32.12
C PHE A 65 -10.77 -12.61 -33.46
N SER A 66 -12.10 -12.59 -33.47
CA SER A 66 -12.89 -12.37 -34.69
C SER A 66 -12.65 -11.01 -35.35
N ARG A 67 -12.09 -10.02 -34.63
CA ARG A 67 -11.87 -8.66 -35.14
C ARG A 67 -10.40 -8.36 -35.41
N MET A 68 -9.50 -8.91 -34.60
CA MET A 68 -8.09 -8.51 -34.56
C MET A 68 -7.10 -9.65 -34.85
N GLU A 69 -7.61 -10.88 -35.03
CA GLU A 69 -6.84 -12.08 -35.38
C GLU A 69 -5.54 -12.22 -34.55
N ALA A 70 -4.37 -12.11 -35.19
CA ALA A 70 -3.06 -12.28 -34.56
C ALA A 70 -2.74 -11.20 -33.51
N ILE A 71 -3.30 -9.99 -33.63
CA ILE A 71 -3.04 -8.90 -32.67
C ILE A 71 -3.68 -9.23 -31.30
N ALA A 72 -4.71 -10.08 -31.27
CA ALA A 72 -5.33 -10.52 -30.02
C ALA A 72 -4.33 -11.25 -29.08
N LEU A 73 -3.24 -11.80 -29.60
CA LEU A 73 -2.19 -12.45 -28.80
C LEU A 73 -1.42 -11.49 -27.88
N VAL A 74 -1.60 -10.17 -28.01
CA VAL A 74 -1.01 -9.17 -27.10
C VAL A 74 -1.78 -9.09 -25.77
N TRP A 75 -3.05 -9.51 -25.72
CA TRP A 75 -3.89 -9.41 -24.52
C TRP A 75 -3.32 -10.09 -23.27
N PRO A 76 -2.80 -11.34 -23.33
CA PRO A 76 -2.19 -11.97 -22.15
C PRO A 76 -1.08 -11.14 -21.51
N PHE A 77 -0.24 -10.48 -22.32
CA PHE A 77 0.83 -9.62 -21.82
C PHE A 77 0.29 -8.36 -21.14
N LEU A 78 -0.74 -7.73 -21.72
CA LEU A 78 -1.37 -6.54 -21.12
C LEU A 78 -2.09 -6.87 -19.82
N VAL A 79 -2.84 -7.98 -19.78
CA VAL A 79 -3.53 -8.44 -18.57
C VAL A 79 -2.52 -8.76 -17.49
N TRP A 80 -1.45 -9.51 -17.78
CA TRP A 80 -0.40 -9.79 -16.81
C TRP A 80 0.25 -8.49 -16.30
N ALA A 81 0.71 -7.61 -17.19
CA ALA A 81 1.34 -6.35 -16.80
C ALA A 81 0.43 -5.51 -15.91
N SER A 82 -0.86 -5.39 -16.25
CA SER A 82 -1.84 -4.67 -15.42
C SER A 82 -1.99 -5.28 -14.03
N PHE A 83 -2.01 -6.61 -13.92
CA PHE A 83 -2.16 -7.32 -12.65
C PHE A 83 -0.93 -7.11 -11.76
N GLU A 84 0.28 -7.16 -12.34
CA GLU A 84 1.52 -6.90 -11.61
C GLU A 84 1.58 -5.44 -11.11
N ILE A 85 1.23 -4.48 -11.96
CA ILE A 85 1.19 -3.06 -11.61
C ILE A 85 0.18 -2.83 -10.48
N ALA A 86 -1.05 -3.34 -10.62
CA ALA A 86 -2.10 -3.18 -9.62
C ALA A 86 -1.67 -3.73 -8.26
N ARG A 87 -1.09 -4.93 -8.23
CA ARG A 87 -0.59 -5.55 -7.00
C ARG A 87 0.55 -4.75 -6.36
N ARG A 88 1.49 -4.26 -7.18
CA ARG A 88 2.61 -3.42 -6.71
C ARG A 88 2.12 -2.08 -6.16
N LEU A 89 1.11 -1.47 -6.77
CA LEU A 89 0.47 -0.24 -6.28
C LEU A 89 -0.26 -0.48 -4.96
N LEU A 90 -1.03 -1.57 -4.86
CA LEU A 90 -1.76 -1.92 -3.64
C LEU A 90 -0.79 -2.15 -2.48
N PHE A 91 0.30 -2.89 -2.72
CA PHE A 91 1.37 -3.06 -1.73
C PHE A 91 1.99 -1.72 -1.31
N LYS A 92 2.31 -0.83 -2.27
CA LYS A 92 2.85 0.50 -1.95
C LYS A 92 1.91 1.36 -1.10
N ARG A 93 0.59 1.22 -1.26
CA ARG A 93 -0.39 1.94 -0.42
C ARG A 93 -0.43 1.41 1.02
N ASP A 94 -0.14 0.12 1.20
CA ASP A 94 -0.17 -0.54 2.50
C ASP A 94 1.14 -0.42 3.28
N VAL A 95 2.17 0.28 2.78
CA VAL A 95 3.51 0.44 3.40
C VAL A 95 3.74 1.73 4.21
N PRO A 96 3.08 2.88 4.00
CA PRO A 96 3.22 4.09 4.83
C PRO A 96 2.45 4.01 6.16
N CYS A 97 3.07 4.34 7.30
CA CYS A 97 2.45 4.16 8.61
C CYS A 97 1.24 5.09 8.80
N PRO A 98 0.05 4.59 9.17
CA PRO A 98 -1.13 5.43 9.37
C PRO A 98 -1.05 6.31 10.62
N HIS A 99 -0.17 6.00 11.57
CA HIS A 99 -0.02 6.76 12.80
C HIS A 99 0.93 7.95 12.65
N CYS A 100 2.10 7.73 12.05
CA CYS A 100 3.16 8.73 11.97
C CYS A 100 3.56 9.15 10.54
N GLY A 101 2.95 8.54 9.50
CA GLY A 101 3.28 8.83 8.11
C GLY A 101 4.62 8.25 7.61
N PHE A 102 5.35 7.50 8.45
CA PHE A 102 6.66 6.95 8.07
C PHE A 102 6.54 5.86 6.99
N ASP A 103 7.29 6.02 5.90
CA ASP A 103 7.38 5.05 4.80
C ASP A 103 8.78 4.43 4.72
N ALA A 104 8.85 3.12 4.97
CA ALA A 104 10.09 2.35 4.95
C ALA A 104 10.72 2.28 3.54
N THR A 105 9.92 2.32 2.47
CA THR A 105 10.43 2.27 1.10
C THR A 105 11.17 3.55 0.73
N TRP A 106 10.65 4.71 1.16
CA TRP A 106 11.33 5.99 1.00
C TRP A 106 12.52 6.10 1.92
N TYR A 107 12.45 5.63 3.17
CA TYR A 107 13.60 5.68 4.06
C TYR A 107 14.81 4.91 3.51
N LYS A 108 14.59 3.74 2.89
CA LYS A 108 15.65 2.96 2.24
C LYS A 108 16.21 3.65 0.99
N ARG A 109 15.41 4.44 0.26
CA ARG A 109 15.80 5.10 -1.00
C ARG A 109 16.42 6.48 -0.76
N ASP A 110 15.75 7.32 0.03
CA ASP A 110 16.15 8.68 0.38
C ASP A 110 15.55 9.10 1.74
N VAL A 111 16.42 9.27 2.73
CA VAL A 111 16.08 9.69 4.09
C VAL A 111 15.47 11.10 4.10
N LYS A 112 15.90 12.01 3.21
CA LYS A 112 15.39 13.39 3.16
C LYS A 112 13.93 13.40 2.75
N MET A 113 13.57 12.62 1.73
CA MET A 113 12.18 12.50 1.28
C MET A 113 11.30 11.87 2.38
N ALA A 114 11.79 10.84 3.06
CA ALA A 114 11.05 10.23 4.17
C ALA A 114 10.75 11.24 5.29
N ARG A 115 11.71 12.11 5.64
CA ARG A 115 11.49 13.18 6.63
C ARG A 115 10.45 14.20 6.17
N LYS A 116 10.46 14.60 4.89
CA LYS A 116 9.47 15.51 4.31
C LYS A 116 8.05 14.92 4.39
N LEU A 117 7.88 13.66 3.99
CA LEU A 117 6.58 12.98 4.05
C LEU A 117 6.01 12.89 5.47
N VAL A 118 6.87 12.63 6.46
CA VAL A 118 6.47 12.64 7.87
C VAL A 118 6.04 14.05 8.29
N ALA A 119 6.80 15.09 7.94
CA ALA A 119 6.45 16.48 8.25
C ALA A 119 5.09 16.87 7.63
N GLU A 120 4.90 16.59 6.33
CA GLU A 120 3.64 16.83 5.61
C GLU A 120 2.45 16.10 6.26
N PHE A 121 2.66 14.87 6.73
CA PHE A 121 1.63 14.10 7.43
C PHE A 121 1.18 14.81 8.71
N TRP A 122 2.12 15.33 9.51
CA TRP A 122 1.81 16.06 10.73
C TRP A 122 1.19 17.43 10.46
N GLU A 123 1.60 18.13 9.40
CA GLU A 123 0.99 19.39 8.97
C GLU A 123 -0.46 19.18 8.56
N LYS A 124 -0.73 18.18 7.71
CA LYS A 124 -2.09 17.82 7.29
C LYS A 124 -3.00 17.46 8.47
N LYS A 125 -2.45 16.84 9.51
CA LYS A 125 -3.22 16.48 10.70
C LYS A 125 -3.56 17.68 11.60
N LYS A 126 -2.77 18.76 11.54
CA LYS A 126 -3.02 20.01 12.28
C LYS A 126 -4.12 20.85 11.63
N SER A 127 -4.34 20.73 10.31
CA SER A 127 -5.49 21.38 9.66
C SER A 127 -6.79 20.64 10.02
N PRO A 128 -7.80 21.29 10.62
CA PRO A 128 -9.05 20.66 11.01
C PRO A 128 -9.95 20.49 9.77
N SER A 129 -9.64 19.53 8.90
CA SER A 129 -10.63 19.05 7.94
C SER A 129 -11.59 18.10 8.66
N PRO A 130 -12.91 18.21 8.49
CA PRO A 130 -13.89 17.38 9.20
C PRO A 130 -13.61 15.90 8.95
N PRO A 131 -13.81 15.03 9.97
CA PRO A 131 -13.43 13.62 9.91
C PRO A 131 -14.08 12.96 8.70
N THR A 132 -13.26 12.52 7.75
CA THR A 132 -13.70 11.64 6.66
C THR A 132 -14.20 10.35 7.29
N LYS A 133 -15.51 10.24 7.44
CA LYS A 133 -16.19 9.02 7.87
C LYS A 133 -15.80 7.91 6.90
N ILE A 134 -15.01 6.96 7.37
CA ILE A 134 -14.78 5.71 6.64
C ILE A 134 -16.13 4.97 6.70
N SER A 135 -16.90 5.02 5.62
CA SER A 135 -18.15 4.28 5.49
C SER A 135 -17.84 2.79 5.49
N HIS A 136 -18.18 2.12 6.59
CA HIS A 136 -18.22 0.67 6.66
C HIS A 136 -19.30 0.14 5.69
N PRO A 137 -19.00 -0.81 4.78
CA PRO A 137 -20.04 -1.63 4.18
C PRO A 137 -20.64 -2.51 5.29
N ASN A 138 -21.94 -2.30 5.55
CA ASN A 138 -22.74 -3.10 6.46
C ASN A 138 -22.72 -4.55 6.00
N LYS A 139 -22.51 -5.48 6.93
CA LYS A 139 -22.42 -6.92 6.66
C LYS A 139 -23.74 -7.58 6.97
#